data_AF-A0A3D4VCP1-F1
#
_entry.id   AF-A0A3D4VCP1-F1
#
_cell.length_a   1.000
_cell.length_b   1.000
_cell.length_c   1.000
_cell.angle_alpha   90.00
_cell.angle_beta   90.00
_cell.angle_gamma   90.00
#
_symmetry.space_group_name_H-M   'P 1'
#
loop_
_entity.id
_entity.type
_entity.pdbx_description
1 polymer ?
#
loop_
_entity_poly.entity_id
_entity_poly.type
_entity_poly.pdbx_seq_one_letter_code
_entity_poly.pdbx_strand_id
1 'polypeptide(L)'
;MVGAEKLPVYVNQEQRPKLPSRGSLTQQSIDRAFQNRARESRYAFSYQGAHLVLLAGKHSGNYRVEEMELAGSDIKLPVTDLVRTLVDVTVRPSYAAGPMGVLEAYRHALHKIDPQTLIAGLVEVLGALGHVYPYHQAIGYYLTKAGLPPVMLNALLDIGSTYDFYICHRIEDPVYDSTWRLHVPRALADSE
;
A
#
# COMPACT_ATOMS: atom_id res chain seq x y z
N MET A 1 34.58 -5.29 1.77
CA MET A 1 33.24 -5.49 1.20
C MET A 1 32.23 -5.13 2.26
N VAL A 2 31.57 -3.98 2.13
CA VAL A 2 30.43 -3.61 2.98
C VAL A 2 29.32 -4.56 2.57
N GLY A 3 28.95 -5.50 3.44
CA GLY A 3 27.85 -6.42 3.17
C GLY A 3 26.59 -5.60 2.95
N ALA A 4 25.91 -5.80 1.82
CA ALA A 4 24.61 -5.19 1.58
C ALA A 4 23.71 -5.52 2.79
N GLU A 5 23.22 -4.50 3.49
CA GLU A 5 22.23 -4.70 4.53
C GLU A 5 21.07 -5.47 3.92
N LYS A 6 20.78 -6.65 4.47
CA LYS A 6 19.63 -7.44 4.02
C LYS A 6 18.37 -6.62 4.31
N LEU A 7 17.55 -6.42 3.28
CA LEU A 7 16.26 -5.74 3.43
C LEU A 7 15.42 -6.44 4.52
N PRO A 8 14.65 -5.66 5.30
CA PRO A 8 13.80 -6.22 6.34
C PRO A 8 12.71 -7.13 5.73
N VAL A 9 12.45 -8.25 6.41
CA VAL A 9 11.29 -9.10 6.12
C VAL A 9 10.16 -8.72 7.06
N TYR A 10 9.01 -8.38 6.47
CA TYR A 10 7.81 -8.04 7.22
C TYR A 10 6.92 -9.26 7.38
N VAL A 11 6.58 -9.58 8.62
CA VAL A 11 5.68 -10.69 8.95
C VAL A 11 4.42 -10.10 9.55
N ASN A 12 3.25 -10.43 9.01
CA ASN A 12 2.00 -9.92 9.54
C ASN A 12 1.32 -10.95 10.46
N GLN A 13 0.89 -10.48 11.62
CA GLN A 13 -0.09 -11.17 12.46
C GLN A 13 -1.34 -10.30 12.51
N GLU A 14 -2.46 -10.80 11.98
CA GLU A 14 -3.70 -10.04 12.01
C GLU A 14 -4.16 -9.76 13.45
N GLN A 15 -4.62 -8.54 13.69
CA GLN A 15 -5.32 -8.20 14.92
C GLN A 15 -6.65 -8.96 15.00
N ARG A 16 -7.21 -9.06 16.22
CA ARG A 16 -8.58 -9.55 16.40
C ARG A 16 -9.58 -8.67 15.63
N PRO A 17 -10.70 -9.23 15.15
CA PRO A 17 -11.78 -8.45 14.57
C PRO A 17 -12.17 -7.30 15.50
N LYS A 18 -12.31 -6.10 14.91
CA LYS A 18 -12.76 -4.90 15.63
C LYS A 18 -14.13 -4.52 15.12
N LEU A 19 -14.97 -4.03 16.02
CA LEU A 19 -16.23 -3.41 15.63
C LEU A 19 -15.95 -2.21 14.70
N PRO A 20 -16.80 -1.98 13.68
CA PRO A 20 -16.70 -0.78 12.85
C PRO A 20 -16.69 0.48 13.71
N SER A 21 -15.88 1.47 13.34
CA SER A 21 -15.89 2.76 14.03
C SER A 21 -17.26 3.42 13.85
N ARG A 22 -17.84 3.94 14.92
CA ARG A 22 -19.14 4.64 14.90
C ARG A 22 -19.08 6.05 14.30
N GLY A 23 -17.88 6.60 14.11
CA GLY A 23 -17.68 7.94 13.55
C GLY A 23 -17.65 7.93 12.02
N SER A 24 -18.15 9.00 11.41
CA SER A 24 -17.94 9.29 10.00
C SER A 24 -16.54 9.85 9.76
N LEU A 25 -15.97 9.52 8.60
CA LEU A 25 -14.74 10.16 8.14
C LEU A 25 -15.01 11.66 7.89
N THR A 26 -14.05 12.52 8.21
CA THR A 26 -14.09 13.96 7.92
C THR A 26 -12.75 14.42 7.38
N GLN A 27 -12.74 15.48 6.56
CA GLN A 27 -11.49 16.06 6.04
C GLN A 27 -10.51 16.39 7.17
N GLN A 28 -10.98 17.05 8.24
CA GLN A 28 -10.15 17.39 9.41
C GLN A 28 -9.52 16.17 10.07
N SER A 29 -10.22 15.02 10.13
CA SER A 29 -9.66 13.79 10.69
C SER A 29 -8.58 13.17 9.80
N ILE A 30 -8.74 13.25 8.47
CA ILE A 30 -7.73 12.84 7.49
C ILE A 30 -6.48 13.72 7.64
N ASP A 31 -6.65 15.05 7.56
CA ASP A 31 -5.54 16.00 7.65
C ASP A 31 -4.74 15.77 8.94
N ARG A 32 -5.44 15.69 10.08
CA ARG A 32 -4.81 15.41 11.37
C ARG A 32 -4.08 14.06 11.37
N ALA A 33 -4.66 13.00 10.82
CA ALA A 33 -4.03 11.69 10.80
C ALA A 33 -2.73 11.69 9.97
N PHE A 34 -2.77 12.29 8.78
CA PHE A 34 -1.65 12.26 7.83
C PHE A 34 -0.58 13.32 8.11
N GLN A 35 -0.88 14.40 8.82
CA GLN A 35 0.14 15.32 9.37
C GLN A 35 0.97 14.69 10.50
N ASN A 36 0.45 13.66 11.17
CA ASN A 36 1.16 12.98 12.25
C ASN A 36 2.02 11.81 11.72
N ARG A 37 3.00 11.39 12.54
CA ARG A 37 3.81 10.20 12.25
C ARG A 37 2.91 8.97 12.09
N ALA A 38 3.13 8.22 11.02
CA ALA A 38 2.54 6.90 10.85
C ALA A 38 2.94 6.00 12.03
N ARG A 39 2.04 5.10 12.43
CA ARG A 39 2.37 4.10 13.44
C ARG A 39 3.23 3.02 12.82
N GLU A 40 4.47 2.93 13.27
CA GLU A 40 5.41 1.88 12.89
C GLU A 40 5.53 0.82 13.99
N SER A 41 5.80 -0.42 13.59
CA SER A 41 6.05 -1.50 14.54
C SER A 41 7.41 -1.33 15.19
N ARG A 42 7.46 -1.53 16.50
CA ARG A 42 8.71 -1.65 17.28
C ARG A 42 9.09 -3.10 17.55
N TYR A 43 8.27 -4.06 17.10
CA TYR A 43 8.52 -5.49 17.25
C TYR A 43 9.45 -5.94 16.13
N ALA A 44 10.73 -5.58 16.25
CA ALA A 44 11.78 -5.94 15.31
C ALA A 44 12.83 -6.83 15.99
N PHE A 45 13.34 -7.83 15.26
CA PHE A 45 14.30 -8.80 15.76
C PHE A 45 15.29 -9.19 14.66
N SER A 46 16.51 -9.51 15.06
CA SER A 46 17.55 -9.99 14.15
C SER A 46 17.75 -11.49 14.35
N TYR A 47 17.67 -12.26 13.28
CA TYR A 47 17.87 -13.71 13.31
C TYR A 47 18.72 -14.16 12.12
N GLN A 48 19.86 -14.80 12.39
CA GLN A 48 20.80 -15.29 11.35
C GLN A 48 21.14 -14.22 10.28
N GLY A 49 21.29 -12.97 10.71
CA GLY A 49 21.58 -11.83 9.84
C GLY A 49 20.38 -11.31 9.02
N ALA A 50 19.18 -11.87 9.17
CA ALA A 50 17.95 -11.30 8.66
C ALA A 50 17.32 -10.36 9.70
N HIS A 51 16.81 -9.22 9.23
CA HIS A 51 16.04 -8.29 10.05
C HIS A 51 14.55 -8.55 9.84
N LEU A 52 13.84 -8.89 10.91
CA LEU A 52 12.44 -9.32 10.89
C LEU A 52 11.59 -8.29 11.63
N VAL A 53 10.49 -7.84 11.03
CA VAL A 53 9.57 -6.86 11.63
C VAL A 53 8.17 -7.45 11.69
N LEU A 54 7.66 -7.65 12.91
CA LEU A 54 6.30 -8.15 13.13
C LEU A 54 5.30 -7.01 13.04
N LEU A 55 4.35 -7.12 12.13
CA LEU A 55 3.27 -6.18 11.91
C LEU A 55 1.98 -6.69 12.55
N ALA A 56 1.22 -5.77 13.15
CA ALA A 56 -0.15 -6.03 13.60
C ALA A 56 -1.13 -5.44 12.59
N GLY A 57 -1.50 -6.22 11.57
CA GLY A 57 -2.39 -5.81 10.48
C GLY A 57 -3.87 -5.76 10.88
N LYS A 58 -4.70 -5.15 10.02
CA LYS A 58 -6.17 -5.24 10.15
C LYS A 58 -6.58 -6.71 9.99
N HIS A 59 -7.64 -7.11 10.67
CA HIS A 59 -8.26 -8.41 10.42
C HIS A 59 -8.88 -8.44 9.03
N SER A 60 -8.42 -9.36 8.18
CA SER A 60 -8.95 -9.60 6.84
C SER A 60 -9.28 -11.07 6.60
N GLY A 61 -9.07 -11.94 7.59
CA GLY A 61 -9.30 -13.37 7.46
C GLY A 61 -8.34 -14.02 6.46
N ASN A 62 -7.11 -13.51 6.35
CA ASN A 62 -6.14 -13.93 5.35
C ASN A 62 -6.63 -13.78 3.90
N TYR A 63 -7.47 -12.77 3.63
CA TYR A 63 -7.96 -12.51 2.27
C TYR A 63 -6.79 -12.31 1.30
N ARG A 64 -6.77 -13.10 0.22
CA ARG A 64 -5.69 -13.14 -0.78
C ARG A 64 -4.31 -13.43 -0.20
N VAL A 65 -4.26 -14.37 0.73
CA VAL A 65 -3.04 -15.04 1.19
C VAL A 65 -2.98 -16.43 0.55
N GLU A 66 -1.85 -16.73 -0.08
CA GLU A 66 -1.59 -18.00 -0.76
C GLU A 66 -0.35 -18.68 -0.19
N GLU A 67 -0.19 -19.98 -0.46
CA GLU A 67 1.03 -20.71 -0.11
C GLU A 67 2.10 -20.50 -1.18
N MET A 68 3.27 -20.00 -0.78
CA MET A 68 4.46 -19.91 -1.62
C MET A 68 5.54 -20.85 -1.11
N GLU A 69 6.06 -21.69 -2.00
CA GLU A 69 7.23 -22.53 -1.70
C GLU A 69 8.49 -21.67 -1.64
N LEU A 70 9.21 -21.75 -0.53
CA LEU A 70 10.48 -21.09 -0.38
C LEU A 70 11.51 -21.78 -1.30
N ALA A 71 12.05 -21.01 -2.24
CA ALA A 71 12.95 -21.52 -3.29
C ALA A 71 14.05 -22.43 -2.72
N GLY A 72 14.10 -23.67 -3.21
CA GLY A 72 15.08 -24.67 -2.78
C GLY A 72 14.74 -25.37 -1.46
N SER A 73 13.48 -25.34 -1.01
CA SER A 73 13.01 -26.08 0.17
C SER A 73 11.56 -26.54 0.03
N ASP A 74 11.16 -27.53 0.83
CA ASP A 74 9.76 -27.98 0.95
C ASP A 74 8.94 -27.10 1.91
N ILE A 75 9.48 -25.97 2.35
CA ILE A 75 8.81 -25.07 3.28
C ILE A 75 7.82 -24.21 2.50
N LYS A 76 6.54 -24.33 2.86
CA LYS A 76 5.47 -23.47 2.36
C LYS A 76 5.22 -22.33 3.33
N LEU A 77 5.20 -21.11 2.81
CA LEU A 77 4.96 -19.90 3.59
C LEU A 77 3.68 -19.22 3.11
N PRO A 78 2.77 -18.82 4.03
CA PRO A 78 1.65 -17.98 3.67
C PRO A 78 2.16 -16.58 3.30
N VAL A 79 1.88 -16.14 2.08
CA VAL A 79 2.24 -14.81 1.57
C VAL A 79 1.03 -14.14 0.96
N THR A 80 0.98 -12.81 1.00
CA THR A 80 -0.02 -12.07 0.23
C THR A 80 0.27 -12.20 -1.26
N ASP A 81 -0.78 -12.39 -2.07
CA ASP A 81 -0.60 -12.35 -3.52
C ASP A 81 -0.12 -10.97 -4.00
N LEU A 82 0.22 -10.85 -5.29
CA LEU A 82 0.73 -9.61 -5.86
C LEU A 82 -0.21 -8.41 -5.64
N VAL A 83 -1.50 -8.60 -5.87
CA VAL A 83 -2.50 -7.53 -5.81
C VAL A 83 -2.69 -7.07 -4.36
N ARG A 84 -2.84 -8.03 -3.44
CA ARG A 84 -2.95 -7.77 -2.01
C ARG A 84 -1.71 -7.05 -1.48
N THR A 85 -0.53 -7.48 -1.92
CA THR A 85 0.75 -6.84 -1.56
C THR A 85 0.77 -5.37 -1.98
N LEU A 86 0.36 -5.04 -3.21
CA LEU A 86 0.31 -3.66 -3.70
C LEU A 86 -0.62 -2.76 -2.87
N VAL A 87 -1.78 -3.28 -2.46
CA VAL A 87 -2.69 -2.55 -1.57
C VAL A 87 -2.06 -2.36 -0.18
N ASP A 88 -1.48 -3.41 0.41
CA ASP A 88 -0.87 -3.33 1.74
C ASP A 88 0.28 -2.31 1.78
N VAL A 89 1.14 -2.27 0.75
CA VAL A 89 2.23 -1.28 0.67
C VAL A 89 1.72 0.12 0.34
N THR A 90 0.61 0.27 -0.38
CA THR A 90 -0.03 1.58 -0.57
C THR A 90 -0.61 2.12 0.73
N VAL A 91 -1.18 1.25 1.57
CA VAL A 91 -1.72 1.62 2.89
C VAL A 91 -0.59 1.98 3.87
N ARG A 92 0.57 1.34 3.74
CA ARG A 92 1.73 1.56 4.63
C ARG A 92 3.03 1.68 3.85
N PRO A 93 3.23 2.79 3.12
CA PRO A 93 4.39 2.95 2.24
C PRO A 93 5.73 2.93 2.98
N SER A 94 5.77 3.23 4.28
CA SER A 94 7.01 3.17 5.06
C SER A 94 7.62 1.75 5.16
N TYR A 95 6.82 0.70 4.96
CA TYR A 95 7.33 -0.68 4.88
C TYR A 95 7.77 -1.10 3.48
N ALA A 96 7.72 -0.20 2.50
CA ALA A 96 8.07 -0.45 1.11
C ALA A 96 8.96 0.66 0.54
N ALA A 97 9.92 1.15 1.34
CA ALA A 97 10.83 2.24 0.98
C ALA A 97 10.13 3.57 0.60
N GLY A 98 8.96 3.83 1.19
CA GLY A 98 8.18 5.03 0.96
C GLY A 98 7.44 5.04 -0.37
N PRO A 99 6.82 6.17 -0.75
CA PRO A 99 6.00 6.26 -1.96
C PRO A 99 6.72 5.91 -3.26
N MET A 100 8.02 6.24 -3.36
CA MET A 100 8.83 5.87 -4.54
C MET A 100 8.96 4.35 -4.69
N GLY A 101 9.25 3.61 -3.60
CA GLY A 101 9.34 2.16 -3.67
C GLY A 101 8.01 1.50 -3.99
N VAL A 102 6.89 2.09 -3.55
CA VAL A 102 5.55 1.66 -3.96
C VAL A 102 5.31 1.88 -5.45
N LEU A 103 5.68 3.05 -6.00
CA LEU A 103 5.58 3.30 -7.45
C LEU A 103 6.35 2.26 -8.27
N GLU A 104 7.59 1.94 -7.86
CA GLU A 104 8.39 0.90 -8.53
C GLU A 104 7.75 -0.49 -8.43
N ALA A 105 7.09 -0.81 -7.31
CA ALA A 105 6.32 -2.05 -7.19
C ALA A 105 5.16 -2.12 -8.18
N TYR A 106 4.43 -1.01 -8.40
CA TYR A 106 3.38 -0.93 -9.42
C TYR A 106 3.93 -1.10 -10.83
N ARG A 107 5.05 -0.44 -11.16
CA ARG A 107 5.72 -0.60 -12.47
C ARG A 107 6.10 -2.05 -12.72
N HIS A 108 6.73 -2.70 -11.75
CA HIS A 108 7.09 -4.11 -11.85
C HIS A 108 5.86 -5.03 -11.96
N ALA A 109 4.76 -4.71 -11.31
CA ALA A 109 3.52 -5.49 -11.42
C ALA A 109 2.96 -5.44 -12.85
N LEU A 110 3.00 -4.28 -13.52
CA LEU A 110 2.53 -4.13 -14.90
C LEU A 110 3.35 -4.95 -15.92
N HIS A 111 4.54 -5.41 -15.57
CA HIS A 111 5.31 -6.36 -16.38
C HIS A 111 4.94 -7.84 -16.14
N LYS A 112 4.15 -8.13 -15.10
CA LYS A 112 3.80 -9.50 -14.68
C LYS A 112 2.33 -9.86 -14.91
N ILE A 113 1.44 -8.89 -14.87
CA ILE A 113 0.00 -9.08 -14.97
C ILE A 113 -0.59 -8.08 -15.96
N ASP A 114 -1.59 -8.52 -16.72
CA ASP A 114 -2.36 -7.64 -17.61
C ASP A 114 -2.96 -6.46 -16.81
N PRO A 115 -2.85 -5.20 -17.30
CA PRO A 115 -3.30 -4.04 -16.56
C PRO A 115 -4.78 -4.05 -16.17
N GLN A 116 -5.68 -4.56 -17.03
CA GLN A 116 -7.11 -4.62 -16.69
C GLN A 116 -7.37 -5.63 -15.56
N THR A 117 -6.70 -6.78 -15.61
CA THR A 117 -6.75 -7.81 -14.57
C THR A 117 -6.22 -7.27 -13.24
N LEU A 118 -5.12 -6.52 -13.27
CA LEU A 118 -4.56 -5.86 -12.09
C LEU A 118 -5.54 -4.87 -11.47
N ILE A 119 -6.12 -3.98 -12.29
CA ILE A 119 -7.08 -2.96 -11.81
C ILE A 119 -8.31 -3.61 -11.20
N ALA A 120 -8.88 -4.62 -11.85
CA ALA A 120 -10.03 -5.36 -11.32
C ALA A 120 -9.71 -5.99 -9.94
N GLY A 121 -8.53 -6.62 -9.81
CA GLY A 121 -8.09 -7.17 -8.53
C GLY A 121 -7.89 -6.11 -7.46
N LEU A 122 -7.33 -4.95 -7.79
CA LEU A 122 -7.13 -3.85 -6.83
C LEU A 122 -8.46 -3.33 -6.29
N VAL A 123 -9.46 -3.16 -7.16
CA VAL A 123 -10.83 -2.77 -6.78
C VAL A 123 -11.46 -3.83 -5.86
N GLU A 124 -11.31 -5.11 -6.20
CA GLU A 124 -11.80 -6.23 -5.39
C GLU A 124 -11.18 -6.21 -3.97
N VAL A 125 -9.85 -6.07 -3.88
CA VAL A 125 -9.13 -6.01 -2.60
C VAL A 125 -9.54 -4.79 -1.79
N LEU A 126 -9.67 -3.61 -2.40
CA LEU A 126 -10.13 -2.41 -1.69
C LEU A 126 -11.51 -2.61 -1.06
N GLY A 127 -12.45 -3.20 -1.81
CA GLY A 127 -13.79 -3.51 -1.33
C GLY A 127 -13.77 -4.53 -0.18
N ALA A 128 -13.01 -5.62 -0.34
CA ALA A 128 -12.90 -6.68 0.66
C ALA A 128 -12.22 -6.20 1.96
N LEU A 129 -11.15 -5.40 1.85
CA LEU A 129 -10.44 -4.88 3.01
C LEU A 129 -11.18 -3.75 3.71
N GLY A 130 -12.08 -3.02 3.04
CA GLY A 130 -12.95 -2.02 3.65
C GLY A 130 -12.20 -0.99 4.49
N HIS A 131 -11.12 -0.42 3.95
CA HIS A 131 -10.39 0.65 4.63
C HIS A 131 -11.26 1.91 4.72
N VAL A 132 -11.14 2.64 5.84
CA VAL A 132 -11.91 3.88 6.04
C VAL A 132 -11.41 5.00 5.14
N TYR A 133 -10.10 5.04 4.86
CA TYR A 133 -9.51 6.06 4.01
C TYR A 133 -9.62 5.69 2.52
N PRO A 134 -9.75 6.69 1.64
CA PRO A 134 -9.99 6.50 0.21
C PRO A 134 -8.70 6.10 -0.56
N TYR A 135 -8.13 4.93 -0.25
CA TYR A 135 -6.88 4.47 -0.87
C TYR A 135 -6.95 4.23 -2.38
N HIS A 136 -8.15 4.15 -2.98
CA HIS A 136 -8.29 4.15 -4.44
C HIS A 136 -7.64 5.39 -5.08
N GLN A 137 -7.63 6.55 -4.39
CA GLN A 137 -6.97 7.77 -4.86
C GLN A 137 -5.45 7.57 -5.00
N ALA A 138 -4.81 6.98 -3.99
CA ALA A 138 -3.38 6.68 -4.02
C ALA A 138 -3.02 5.60 -5.05
N ILE A 139 -3.83 4.55 -5.15
CA ILE A 139 -3.63 3.47 -6.12
C ILE A 139 -3.76 3.99 -7.56
N GLY A 140 -4.79 4.79 -7.83
CA GLY A 140 -5.00 5.44 -9.11
C GLY A 140 -3.84 6.35 -9.51
N TYR A 141 -3.32 7.12 -8.54
CA TYR A 141 -2.13 7.95 -8.75
C TYR A 141 -0.90 7.10 -9.11
N TYR A 142 -0.62 6.01 -8.38
CA TYR A 142 0.51 5.13 -8.72
C TYR A 142 0.38 4.51 -10.11
N LEU A 143 -0.81 4.04 -10.49
CA LEU A 143 -1.03 3.49 -11.83
C LEU A 143 -0.88 4.53 -12.94
N THR A 144 -1.31 5.78 -12.67
CA THR A 144 -1.08 6.91 -13.58
C THR A 144 0.43 7.16 -13.76
N LYS A 145 1.18 7.23 -12.65
CA LYS A 145 2.64 7.40 -12.66
C LYS A 145 3.40 6.19 -13.21
N ALA A 146 2.80 5.01 -13.19
CA ALA A 146 3.33 3.82 -13.82
C ALA A 146 3.05 3.75 -15.33
N GLY A 147 2.39 4.77 -15.90
CA GLY A 147 2.20 4.94 -17.34
C GLY A 147 0.87 4.43 -17.88
N LEU A 148 -0.10 4.06 -17.02
CA LEU A 148 -1.41 3.67 -17.51
C LEU A 148 -2.23 4.89 -17.97
N PRO A 149 -2.93 4.80 -19.12
CA PRO A 149 -3.72 5.91 -19.63
C PRO A 149 -4.98 6.11 -18.78
N PRO A 150 -5.44 7.37 -18.59
CA PRO A 150 -6.60 7.69 -17.74
C PRO A 150 -7.86 6.87 -18.04
N VAL A 151 -8.11 6.55 -19.32
CA VAL A 151 -9.28 5.75 -19.74
C VAL A 151 -9.35 4.36 -19.07
N MET A 152 -8.20 3.77 -18.73
CA MET A 152 -8.16 2.47 -18.04
C MET A 152 -8.47 2.59 -16.55
N LEU A 153 -8.32 3.79 -15.97
CA LEU A 153 -8.43 4.04 -14.54
C LEU A 153 -9.83 4.49 -14.12
N ASN A 154 -10.80 4.53 -15.03
CA ASN A 154 -12.19 4.90 -14.75
C ASN A 154 -12.78 4.07 -13.59
N ALA A 155 -12.51 2.76 -13.54
CA ALA A 155 -13.00 1.91 -12.45
C ALA A 155 -12.54 2.36 -11.04
N LEU A 156 -11.39 3.05 -10.94
CA LEU A 156 -10.90 3.63 -9.69
C LEU A 156 -11.44 5.05 -9.47
N LEU A 157 -11.59 5.85 -10.54
CA LEU A 157 -12.20 7.19 -10.48
C LEU A 157 -13.67 7.11 -10.06
N ASP A 158 -14.40 6.12 -10.57
CA ASP A 158 -15.83 5.90 -10.32
C ASP A 158 -16.13 5.49 -8.87
N ILE A 159 -15.13 4.99 -8.12
CA ILE A 159 -15.27 4.79 -6.67
C ILE A 159 -15.56 6.14 -5.99
N GLY A 160 -14.90 7.20 -6.47
CA GLY A 160 -15.13 8.57 -6.05
C GLY A 160 -14.70 8.88 -4.62
N SER A 161 -14.37 10.15 -4.38
CA SER A 161 -14.15 10.68 -3.04
C SER A 161 -14.38 12.18 -3.04
N THR A 162 -15.02 12.70 -1.99
CA THR A 162 -15.14 14.14 -1.76
C THR A 162 -13.98 14.68 -0.90
N TYR A 163 -13.08 13.81 -0.46
CA TYR A 163 -11.96 14.15 0.42
C TYR A 163 -10.67 14.35 -0.36
N ASP A 164 -9.89 15.33 0.09
CA ASP A 164 -8.50 15.47 -0.30
C ASP A 164 -7.65 14.55 0.59
N PHE A 165 -6.87 13.68 -0.05
CA PHE A 165 -6.14 12.61 0.63
C PHE A 165 -4.63 12.82 0.55
N TYR A 166 -3.85 11.99 1.23
CA TYR A 166 -2.38 12.07 1.27
C TYR A 166 -1.80 10.69 0.96
N ILE A 167 -0.83 10.63 0.06
CA ILE A 167 -0.24 9.36 -0.36
C ILE A 167 0.61 8.71 0.74
N CYS A 168 1.13 9.52 1.66
CA CYS A 168 1.84 9.07 2.85
C CYS A 168 1.74 10.11 3.97
N HIS A 169 2.13 9.69 5.18
CA HIS A 169 2.19 10.58 6.34
C HIS A 169 3.37 11.57 6.23
N ARG A 170 3.18 12.78 6.79
CA ARG A 170 4.20 13.84 6.92
C ARG A 170 4.92 14.20 5.61
N ILE A 171 4.13 14.56 4.60
CA ILE A 171 4.68 15.14 3.38
C ILE A 171 5.21 16.54 3.70
N GLU A 172 6.49 16.80 3.45
CA GLU A 172 7.13 18.10 3.74
C GLU A 172 6.89 19.13 2.63
N ASP A 173 7.00 18.72 1.36
CA ASP A 173 6.77 19.57 0.17
C ASP A 173 5.67 18.93 -0.69
N PRO A 174 4.39 19.13 -0.34
CA PRO A 174 3.28 18.50 -1.03
C PRO A 174 2.95 19.19 -2.35
N VAL A 175 2.76 18.39 -3.38
CA VAL A 175 2.10 18.76 -4.65
C VAL A 175 0.70 18.16 -4.64
N TYR A 176 -0.31 18.91 -5.07
CA TYR A 176 -1.68 18.45 -5.14
C TYR A 176 -2.01 17.97 -6.56
N ASP A 177 -2.47 16.73 -6.68
CA ASP A 177 -3.04 16.16 -7.88
C ASP A 177 -4.57 16.31 -7.82
N SER A 178 -5.14 17.10 -8.74
CA SER A 178 -6.58 17.37 -8.76
C SER A 178 -7.41 16.22 -9.34
N THR A 179 -6.81 15.36 -10.15
CA THR A 179 -7.49 14.20 -10.76
C THR A 179 -7.85 13.18 -9.68
N TRP A 180 -6.89 12.87 -8.83
CA TRP A 180 -7.03 11.93 -7.73
C TRP A 180 -7.33 12.61 -6.40
N ARG A 181 -7.37 13.95 -6.35
CA ARG A 181 -7.52 14.75 -5.12
C ARG A 181 -6.54 14.31 -4.03
N LEU A 182 -5.26 14.25 -4.39
CA LEU A 182 -4.22 13.61 -3.61
C LEU A 182 -3.02 14.53 -3.43
N HIS A 183 -2.59 14.71 -2.19
CA HIS A 183 -1.31 15.31 -1.85
C HIS A 183 -0.19 14.26 -1.93
N VAL A 184 0.85 14.59 -2.69
CA VAL A 184 2.02 13.73 -2.92
C VAL A 184 3.33 14.50 -2.66
N PRO A 185 4.43 13.85 -2.27
CA PRO A 185 5.73 14.53 -2.21
C PRO A 185 6.15 15.01 -3.61
N ARG A 186 6.72 16.22 -3.70
CA ARG A 186 7.24 16.76 -4.97
C ARG A 186 8.17 15.80 -5.72
N ALA A 187 9.06 15.12 -5.00
CA ALA A 187 9.96 14.13 -5.59
C ALA A 187 9.24 12.99 -6.34
N LEU A 188 8.04 12.60 -5.89
CA LEU A 188 7.19 11.62 -6.57
C LEU A 188 6.36 12.26 -7.70
N ALA A 189 5.95 13.52 -7.55
CA ALA A 189 5.27 14.26 -8.61
C ALA A 189 6.18 14.41 -9.84
N ASP A 190 7.44 14.78 -9.60
CA ASP A 190 8.43 15.09 -10.65
C ASP A 190 9.12 13.84 -11.20
N SER A 191 8.92 12.65 -10.62
CA SER A 191 9.55 11.41 -11.08
C SER A 191 9.02 11.01 -12.45
N GLU A 192 9.90 10.63 -13.38
CA GLU A 192 9.50 10.01 -14.65
C GLU A 192 8.95 8.60 -14.44
#